data_AF-A0A9P7EPS0-F1
#
_entry.id   AF-A0A9P7EPS0-F1
#
_cell.length_a   1.000
_cell.length_b   1.000
_cell.length_c   1.000
_cell.angle_alpha   90.00
_cell.angle_beta   90.00
_cell.angle_gamma   90.00
#
_symmetry.space_group_name_H-M   'P 1'
#
loop_
_entity.id
_entity.type
_entity.pdbx_description
1 polymer ?
#
loop_
_entity_poly.entity_id
_entity_poly.type
_entity_poly.pdbx_seq_one_letter_code
_entity_poly.pdbx_strand_id
1 'polypeptide(L)'
;MQNSFIIIRAIFFSKHTISVNAIQPDNIDAALILYFNLLAIIFAGWNIMSSTSSGMPVPGAAAFLVVNAALIFAFTMLAYSAEVICPKARPSQVRFECGWTVLMGVLQLAASIYVTTVSPQALCQSHCKSTWTICASAALLMPISWLATFIMLVYCITLCVMAATHVYFLPTLWKMPVTAVPWFNLTDSIPVSFPSRPLSEISSSTWAESGSSCKISKYIADTWERLHRVEGRDIEPTKPILFSRSCPSIDSTRPAWAKQLELQTRRGVDQPFLTQRVLPSSSSPKVPLPPPKARAREVSGPNNFKYAETSMDSQLDKNKSYSTFTPRTPTIFPKRIADPDLPIPRPRLSQWIPADPANVADLHAEL
;
A
#
# COMPACT_ATOMS: atom_id res chain seq x y z
N MET A 1 -26.93 -6.07 0.82
CA MET A 1 -26.50 -4.72 1.27
C MET A 1 -26.97 -4.35 2.68
N GLN A 2 -28.14 -4.81 3.14
CA GLN A 2 -28.69 -4.43 4.46
C GLN A 2 -27.87 -4.94 5.66
N ASN A 3 -27.22 -6.11 5.54
CA ASN A 3 -26.37 -6.67 6.62
C ASN A 3 -25.01 -5.96 6.75
N SER A 4 -24.48 -5.37 5.68
CA SER A 4 -23.21 -4.62 5.72
C SER A 4 -23.38 -3.26 6.43
N PHE A 5 -24.57 -2.65 6.35
CA PHE A 5 -24.90 -1.43 7.07
C PHE A 5 -24.99 -1.63 8.60
N ILE A 6 -25.34 -2.84 9.05
CA ILE A 6 -25.46 -3.16 10.48
C ILE A 6 -24.09 -3.24 11.16
N ILE A 7 -23.07 -3.77 10.47
CA ILE A 7 -21.70 -3.85 11.00
C ILE A 7 -21.07 -2.45 11.12
N ILE A 8 -21.33 -1.56 10.15
CA ILE A 8 -20.86 -0.16 10.22
C ILE A 8 -21.53 0.59 11.37
N ARG A 9 -22.83 0.36 11.60
CA ARG A 9 -23.54 0.91 12.76
C ARG A 9 -23.00 0.39 14.08
N ALA A 10 -22.64 -0.89 14.18
CA ALA A 10 -22.10 -1.48 15.39
C ALA A 10 -20.71 -0.94 15.77
N ILE A 11 -19.87 -0.60 14.77
CA ILE A 11 -18.56 0.00 15.00
C ILE A 11 -18.68 1.48 15.43
N PHE A 12 -19.67 2.22 14.91
CA PHE A 12 -19.88 3.65 15.24
C PHE A 12 -20.71 3.89 16.51
N PHE A 13 -21.53 2.93 16.97
CA PHE A 13 -22.41 3.09 18.14
C PHE A 13 -21.96 2.30 19.38
N SER A 14 -20.68 1.93 19.48
CA SER A 14 -20.14 1.50 20.77
C SER A 14 -20.11 2.70 21.72
N LYS A 15 -21.19 2.79 22.50
CA LYS A 15 -21.47 3.73 23.60
C LYS A 15 -20.34 3.74 24.62
N HIS A 16 -19.22 4.40 24.31
CA HIS A 16 -18.41 5.04 25.33
C HIS A 16 -18.72 6.53 25.28
N THR A 17 -19.24 7.02 26.39
CA THR A 17 -19.54 8.42 26.68
C THR A 17 -18.27 9.24 26.50
N ILE A 18 -18.00 9.67 25.28
CA ILE A 18 -16.94 10.65 24.98
C ILE A 18 -17.43 11.96 25.62
N SER A 19 -16.79 12.33 26.72
CA SER A 19 -16.98 13.64 27.34
C SER A 19 -16.75 14.71 26.28
N VAL A 20 -17.81 15.44 25.94
CA VAL A 20 -17.85 16.49 24.90
C VAL A 20 -16.92 17.68 25.22
N ASN A 21 -16.36 17.72 26.43
CA ASN A 21 -15.51 18.83 26.90
C ASN A 21 -14.03 18.71 26.48
N ALA A 22 -13.64 17.70 25.69
CA ALA A 22 -12.29 17.57 25.14
C ALA A 22 -12.33 17.24 23.65
N ILE A 23 -13.12 17.98 22.86
CA ILE A 23 -12.99 17.97 21.40
C ILE A 23 -11.71 18.73 21.07
N GLN A 24 -10.59 18.04 21.25
CA GLN A 24 -9.31 18.48 20.74
C GLN A 24 -9.42 18.49 19.20
N PRO A 25 -9.01 19.56 18.51
CA PRO A 25 -9.14 19.69 17.05
C PRO A 25 -8.56 18.50 16.28
N ASP A 26 -7.60 17.79 16.88
CA ASP A 26 -6.94 16.58 16.40
C ASP A 26 -7.91 15.42 16.08
N ASN A 27 -9.09 15.37 16.73
CA ASN A 27 -10.06 14.29 16.54
C ASN A 27 -10.87 14.41 15.23
N ILE A 28 -11.01 15.63 14.70
CA ILE A 28 -11.83 15.87 13.51
C ILE A 28 -11.14 15.30 12.27
N ASP A 29 -9.83 15.54 12.13
CA ASP A 29 -9.05 15.07 10.98
C ASP A 29 -9.04 13.53 10.91
N ALA A 30 -8.80 12.86 12.04
CA ALA A 30 -8.82 11.40 12.12
C ALA A 30 -10.20 10.82 11.76
N ALA A 31 -11.28 11.45 12.24
CA ALA A 31 -12.65 11.04 11.93
C ALA A 31 -12.97 11.22 10.43
N LEU A 32 -12.53 12.32 9.83
CA LEU A 32 -12.69 12.58 8.39
C LEU A 32 -11.89 11.57 7.55
N ILE A 33 -10.65 11.27 7.93
CA ILE A 33 -9.83 10.23 7.28
C ILE A 33 -10.57 8.89 7.32
N LEU A 34 -11.05 8.46 8.48
CA LEU A 34 -11.80 7.20 8.61
C LEU A 34 -13.08 7.19 7.77
N TYR A 35 -13.84 8.29 7.80
CA TYR A 35 -15.10 8.43 7.09
C TYR A 35 -14.91 8.33 5.57
N PHE A 36 -13.97 9.08 4.99
CA PHE A 36 -13.74 9.07 3.55
C PHE A 36 -13.11 7.76 3.06
N ASN A 37 -12.23 7.13 3.84
CA ASN A 37 -11.71 5.81 3.50
C ASN A 37 -12.80 4.73 3.56
N LEU A 38 -13.72 4.81 4.53
CA LEU A 38 -14.88 3.92 4.58
C LEU A 38 -15.79 4.10 3.35
N LEU A 39 -16.08 5.35 2.96
CA LEU A 39 -16.83 5.64 1.73
C LEU A 39 -16.10 5.08 0.50
N ALA A 40 -14.79 5.25 0.40
CA ALA A 40 -13.99 4.69 -0.70
C ALA A 40 -14.12 3.16 -0.78
N ILE A 41 -14.07 2.45 0.36
CA ILE A 41 -14.30 0.99 0.41
C ILE A 41 -15.71 0.64 -0.08
N ILE A 42 -16.74 1.36 0.37
CA ILE A 42 -18.14 1.10 -0.01
C ILE A 42 -18.34 1.28 -1.52
N PHE A 43 -17.89 2.40 -2.08
CA PHE A 43 -18.08 2.70 -3.51
C PHE A 43 -17.21 1.82 -4.40
N ALA A 44 -15.97 1.51 -4.00
CA ALA A 44 -15.13 0.58 -4.74
C ALA A 44 -15.70 -0.83 -4.69
N GLY A 45 -16.19 -1.28 -3.54
CA GLY A 45 -16.89 -2.56 -3.39
C GLY A 45 -18.15 -2.63 -4.25
N TRP A 46 -18.94 -1.55 -4.31
CA TRP A 46 -20.10 -1.46 -5.21
C TRP A 46 -19.68 -1.55 -6.69
N ASN A 47 -18.59 -0.88 -7.08
CA ASN A 47 -18.09 -0.93 -8.45
C ASN A 47 -17.61 -2.33 -8.85
N ILE A 48 -16.89 -3.02 -7.96
CA ILE A 48 -16.46 -4.42 -8.14
C ILE A 48 -17.67 -5.34 -8.28
N MET A 49 -18.62 -5.25 -7.34
CA MET A 49 -19.82 -6.08 -7.34
C MET A 49 -20.67 -5.90 -8.61
N SER A 50 -20.81 -4.65 -9.09
CA SER A 50 -21.57 -4.33 -10.30
C SER A 50 -20.87 -4.84 -11.58
N SER A 51 -19.53 -4.83 -11.58
CA SER A 51 -18.73 -5.36 -12.69
C SER A 51 -18.84 -6.88 -12.76
N THR A 52 -18.70 -7.55 -11.61
CA THR A 52 -18.83 -9.01 -11.51
C THR A 52 -20.24 -9.49 -11.87
N SER A 53 -21.29 -8.79 -11.43
CA SER A 53 -22.68 -9.15 -11.78
C SER A 53 -22.98 -9.01 -13.27
N SER A 54 -22.21 -8.17 -13.98
CA SER A 54 -22.35 -7.95 -15.42
C SER A 54 -21.45 -8.88 -16.25
N GLY A 55 -20.76 -9.85 -15.62
CA GLY A 55 -19.83 -10.76 -16.28
C GLY A 55 -18.55 -10.09 -16.79
N MET A 56 -18.25 -8.87 -16.32
CA MET A 56 -17.03 -8.14 -16.70
C MET A 56 -15.87 -8.46 -15.76
N PRO A 57 -14.62 -8.38 -16.24
CA PRO A 57 -13.46 -8.54 -15.37
C PRO A 57 -13.45 -7.47 -14.28
N VAL A 58 -12.98 -7.84 -13.09
CA VAL A 58 -12.91 -6.94 -11.93
C VAL A 58 -11.97 -5.76 -12.23
N PRO A 59 -12.40 -4.50 -12.06
CA PRO A 59 -11.54 -3.35 -12.27
C PRO A 59 -10.39 -3.35 -11.27
N GLY A 60 -9.16 -3.55 -11.76
CA GLY A 60 -7.96 -3.58 -10.90
C GLY A 60 -7.78 -2.30 -10.08
N ALA A 61 -8.22 -1.15 -10.59
CA ALA A 61 -8.17 0.13 -9.88
C ALA A 61 -9.07 0.16 -8.65
N ALA A 62 -10.30 -0.38 -8.75
CA ALA A 62 -11.20 -0.47 -7.60
C ALA A 62 -10.65 -1.44 -6.55
N ALA A 63 -10.09 -2.58 -6.97
CA ALA A 63 -9.49 -3.55 -6.05
C ALA A 63 -8.28 -2.97 -5.30
N PHE A 64 -7.38 -2.28 -6.00
CA PHE A 64 -6.24 -1.59 -5.38
C PHE A 64 -6.68 -0.53 -4.37
N LEU A 65 -7.70 0.26 -4.70
CA LEU A 65 -8.24 1.28 -3.81
C LEU A 65 -8.87 0.67 -2.54
N VAL A 66 -9.59 -0.46 -2.64
CA VAL A 66 -10.13 -1.18 -1.46
C VAL A 66 -9.01 -1.62 -0.53
N VAL A 67 -7.96 -2.24 -1.06
CA VAL A 67 -6.82 -2.71 -0.26
C VAL A 67 -6.13 -1.53 0.42
N ASN A 68 -5.90 -0.44 -0.30
CA ASN A 68 -5.25 0.74 0.26
C ASN A 68 -6.10 1.41 1.36
N ALA A 69 -7.39 1.63 1.10
CA ALA A 69 -8.30 2.21 2.08
C ALA A 69 -8.48 1.32 3.32
N ALA A 70 -8.46 -0.01 3.16
CA ALA A 70 -8.50 -0.95 4.28
C ALA A 70 -7.23 -0.89 5.13
N LEU A 71 -6.05 -0.76 4.51
CA LEU A 71 -4.79 -0.56 5.24
C LEU A 71 -4.81 0.77 6.01
N ILE A 72 -5.24 1.86 5.39
CA ILE A 72 -5.38 3.17 6.07
C ILE A 72 -6.33 3.04 7.26
N PHE A 73 -7.49 2.42 7.06
CA PHE A 73 -8.44 2.17 8.15
C PHE A 73 -7.81 1.37 9.29
N ALA A 74 -7.07 0.30 8.98
CA ALA A 74 -6.41 -0.53 9.98
C ALA A 74 -5.32 0.25 10.75
N PHE A 75 -4.49 1.03 10.06
CA PHE A 75 -3.45 1.86 10.70
C PHE A 75 -4.05 2.96 11.57
N THR A 76 -5.08 3.67 11.11
CA THR A 76 -5.76 4.68 11.91
C THR A 76 -6.45 4.08 13.13
N MET A 77 -7.10 2.92 12.97
CA MET A 77 -7.69 2.20 14.11
C MET A 77 -6.63 1.70 15.09
N LEU A 78 -5.46 1.25 14.61
CA LEU A 78 -4.35 0.84 15.46
C LEU A 78 -3.78 2.05 16.23
N ALA A 79 -3.60 3.19 15.57
CA ALA A 79 -3.12 4.43 16.19
C ALA A 79 -4.08 4.90 17.30
N TYR A 80 -5.40 4.86 17.05
CA TYR A 80 -6.39 5.25 18.04
C TYR A 80 -6.56 4.24 19.18
N SER A 81 -6.64 2.95 18.84
CA SER A 81 -6.86 1.89 19.84
C SER A 81 -5.65 1.64 20.73
N ALA A 82 -4.45 2.01 20.28
CA ALA A 82 -3.23 1.89 21.07
C ALA A 82 -3.35 2.57 22.44
N GLU A 83 -3.96 3.76 22.48
CA GLU A 83 -4.12 4.52 23.72
C GLU A 83 -5.09 3.84 24.69
N VAL A 84 -6.14 3.23 24.14
CA VAL A 84 -7.18 2.55 24.93
C VAL A 84 -6.67 1.22 25.51
N ILE A 85 -5.90 0.46 24.73
CA ILE A 85 -5.50 -0.91 25.10
C ILE A 85 -4.28 -0.90 26.03
N CYS A 86 -3.31 -0.02 25.75
CA CYS A 86 -2.06 0.01 26.50
C CYS A 86 -1.53 1.45 26.56
N PRO A 87 -1.75 2.20 27.66
CA PRO A 87 -1.17 3.53 27.83
C PRO A 87 0.38 3.52 27.85
N LYS A 88 1.00 2.33 27.96
CA LYS A 88 2.45 2.12 27.85
C LYS A 88 2.92 1.58 26.50
N ALA A 89 2.01 1.13 25.63
CA ALA A 89 2.42 0.68 24.32
C ALA A 89 2.96 1.89 23.56
N ARG A 90 4.07 1.70 22.84
CA ARG A 90 4.78 2.74 22.11
C ARG A 90 4.44 2.83 20.59
N PRO A 91 3.23 2.48 20.09
CA PRO A 91 3.01 2.52 18.65
C PRO A 91 2.90 3.97 18.13
N SER A 92 2.60 4.96 18.97
CA SER A 92 2.40 6.35 18.54
C SER A 92 3.67 7.19 18.46
N GLN A 93 4.86 6.58 18.31
CA GLN A 93 6.09 7.37 18.13
C GLN A 93 5.95 8.27 16.90
N VAL A 94 6.30 9.56 17.02
CA VAL A 94 6.18 10.55 15.93
C VAL A 94 6.83 10.06 14.62
N ARG A 95 7.96 9.35 14.70
CA ARG A 95 8.62 8.79 13.50
C ARG A 95 7.81 7.70 12.80
N PHE A 96 7.10 6.88 13.57
CA PHE A 96 6.29 5.80 13.03
C PHE A 96 5.04 6.38 12.40
N GLU A 97 4.36 7.28 13.11
CA GLU A 97 3.19 8.03 12.63
C GLU A 97 3.49 8.79 11.34
N CYS A 98 4.57 9.57 11.32
CA CYS A 98 5.03 10.28 10.13
C CYS A 98 5.41 9.30 8.98
N GLY A 99 6.10 8.21 9.29
CA GLY A 99 6.51 7.23 8.29
C GLY A 99 5.34 6.53 7.59
N TRP A 100 4.37 6.01 8.36
CA TRP A 100 3.23 5.31 7.76
C TRP A 100 2.28 6.27 7.05
N THR A 101 2.09 7.49 7.56
CA THR A 101 1.22 8.50 6.93
C THR A 101 1.76 8.96 5.58
N VAL A 102 3.08 9.20 5.47
CA VAL A 102 3.73 9.49 4.17
C VAL A 102 3.55 8.33 3.20
N LEU A 103 3.85 7.10 3.65
CA LEU A 103 3.70 5.90 2.81
C LEU A 103 2.27 5.73 2.31
N MET A 104 1.29 5.81 3.20
CA MET A 104 -0.13 5.67 2.85
C MET A 104 -0.64 6.84 2.02
N GLY A 105 -0.15 8.06 2.25
CA GLY A 105 -0.48 9.23 1.43
C GLY A 105 -0.03 9.06 -0.01
N VAL A 106 1.19 8.55 -0.24
CA VAL A 106 1.70 8.23 -1.58
C VAL A 106 0.89 7.11 -2.24
N LEU A 107 0.59 6.02 -1.52
CA LEU A 107 -0.21 4.93 -2.05
C LEU A 107 -1.65 5.36 -2.39
N GLN A 108 -2.26 6.23 -1.56
CA GLN A 108 -3.59 6.79 -1.81
C GLN A 108 -3.60 7.73 -3.01
N LEU A 109 -2.56 8.54 -3.19
CA LEU A 109 -2.38 9.36 -4.38
C LEU A 109 -2.24 8.50 -5.64
N ALA A 110 -1.43 7.45 -5.59
CA ALA A 110 -1.28 6.50 -6.69
C ALA A 110 -2.61 5.80 -7.01
N ALA A 111 -3.38 5.41 -5.99
CA ALA A 111 -4.71 4.80 -6.17
C ALA A 111 -5.69 5.74 -6.87
N SER A 112 -5.70 7.02 -6.48
CA SER A 112 -6.58 8.03 -7.11
C SER A 112 -6.19 8.32 -8.55
N ILE A 113 -4.90 8.41 -8.86
CA ILE A 113 -4.40 8.54 -10.25
C ILE A 113 -4.76 7.29 -11.07
N TYR A 114 -4.64 6.11 -10.47
CA TYR A 114 -4.96 4.87 -11.16
C TYR A 114 -6.46 4.76 -11.45
N VAL A 115 -7.31 5.16 -10.49
CA VAL A 115 -8.76 5.27 -10.72
C VAL A 115 -9.06 6.31 -11.80
N THR A 116 -8.45 7.50 -11.82
CA THR A 116 -8.75 8.47 -12.89
C THR A 116 -8.31 8.03 -14.27
N THR A 117 -7.16 7.39 -14.39
CA THR A 117 -6.60 6.97 -15.69
C THR A 117 -7.29 5.73 -16.25
N VAL A 118 -7.79 4.83 -15.39
CA VAL A 118 -8.43 3.57 -15.80
C VAL A 118 -9.96 3.63 -15.69
N SER A 119 -10.53 4.67 -15.08
CA SER A 119 -11.98 4.72 -14.82
C SER A 119 -12.78 4.70 -16.13
N PRO A 120 -13.84 3.87 -16.23
CA PRO A 120 -14.69 3.73 -17.40
C PRO A 120 -15.50 4.96 -17.80
N GLN A 121 -15.27 6.17 -17.27
CA GLN A 121 -16.08 7.34 -17.63
C GLN A 121 -16.06 7.61 -19.14
N ALA A 122 -14.92 7.37 -19.80
CA ALA A 122 -14.84 7.40 -21.27
C ALA A 122 -15.65 6.28 -21.94
N LEU A 123 -15.77 5.12 -21.30
CA LEU A 123 -16.52 3.96 -21.81
C LEU A 123 -18.03 4.14 -21.64
N CYS A 124 -18.49 4.80 -20.57
CA CYS A 124 -19.91 5.08 -20.34
C CYS A 124 -20.55 5.91 -21.47
N GLN A 125 -19.79 6.78 -22.13
CA GLN A 125 -20.30 7.61 -23.22
C GLN A 125 -20.47 6.82 -24.52
N SER A 126 -19.65 5.78 -24.73
CA SER A 126 -19.59 5.03 -26.00
C SER A 126 -20.62 3.90 -26.11
N HIS A 127 -21.03 3.30 -24.99
CA HIS A 127 -21.98 2.19 -24.98
C HIS A 127 -23.28 2.59 -24.27
N CYS A 128 -24.26 3.07 -25.05
CA CYS A 128 -25.62 3.40 -24.61
C CYS A 128 -26.38 2.27 -23.89
N LYS A 129 -25.83 1.05 -23.83
CA LYS A 129 -26.40 -0.11 -23.12
C LYS A 129 -25.60 -0.58 -21.90
N SER A 130 -24.50 0.08 -21.55
CA SER A 130 -23.77 -0.26 -20.33
C SER A 130 -24.66 -0.05 -19.11
N THR A 131 -24.58 -0.97 -18.15
CA THR A 131 -25.34 -0.91 -16.90
C THR A 131 -25.06 0.41 -16.18
N TRP A 132 -26.07 1.27 -16.09
CA TRP A 132 -26.01 2.61 -15.47
C TRP A 132 -25.38 2.59 -14.06
N THR A 133 -25.53 1.46 -13.34
CA THR A 133 -24.94 1.22 -12.01
C THR A 133 -23.41 1.27 -11.99
N ILE A 134 -22.75 0.77 -13.04
CA ILE A 134 -21.28 0.79 -13.13
C ILE A 134 -20.80 2.22 -13.36
N CYS A 135 -21.52 2.97 -14.19
CA CYS A 135 -21.18 4.36 -14.44
C CYS A 135 -21.40 5.24 -13.20
N ALA A 136 -22.54 5.08 -12.53
CA ALA A 136 -22.87 5.81 -11.31
C ALA A 136 -21.83 5.54 -10.20
N SER A 137 -21.46 4.28 -9.98
CA SER A 137 -20.45 3.93 -8.98
C SER A 137 -19.06 4.49 -9.33
N ALA A 138 -18.63 4.42 -10.59
CA ALA A 138 -17.37 5.01 -11.03
C ALA A 138 -17.35 6.55 -10.93
N ALA A 139 -18.49 7.20 -11.19
CA ALA A 139 -18.65 8.65 -11.08
C ALA A 139 -18.57 9.14 -9.63
N LEU A 140 -19.05 8.36 -8.66
CA LEU A 140 -18.92 8.67 -7.23
C LEU A 140 -17.54 8.31 -6.67
N LEU A 141 -16.94 7.22 -7.16
CA LEU A 141 -15.66 6.74 -6.64
C LEU A 141 -14.52 7.73 -6.88
N MET A 142 -14.50 8.37 -8.05
CA MET A 142 -13.47 9.33 -8.43
C MET A 142 -13.38 10.52 -7.45
N PRO A 143 -14.42 11.36 -7.25
CA PRO A 143 -14.32 12.51 -6.35
C PRO A 143 -14.02 12.10 -4.90
N ILE A 144 -14.55 10.96 -4.45
CA ILE A 144 -14.32 10.47 -3.09
C ILE A 144 -12.87 10.02 -2.90
N SER A 145 -12.27 9.33 -3.88
CA SER A 145 -10.86 8.95 -3.83
C SER A 145 -9.93 10.16 -3.77
N TRP A 146 -10.23 11.22 -4.55
CA TRP A 146 -9.49 12.49 -4.52
C TRP A 146 -9.65 13.22 -3.20
N LEU A 147 -10.87 13.27 -2.65
CA LEU A 147 -11.12 13.93 -1.37
C LEU A 147 -10.41 13.20 -0.22
N ALA A 148 -10.45 11.86 -0.22
CA ALA A 148 -9.67 11.04 0.72
C ALA A 148 -8.16 11.30 0.60
N THR A 149 -7.66 11.40 -0.65
CA THR A 149 -6.24 11.71 -0.92
C THR A 149 -5.86 13.09 -0.42
N PHE A 150 -6.68 14.09 -0.71
CA PHE A 150 -6.44 15.47 -0.30
C PHE A 150 -6.36 15.58 1.23
N ILE A 151 -7.32 14.98 1.94
CA ILE A 151 -7.33 14.97 3.41
C ILE A 151 -6.09 14.25 3.97
N MET A 152 -5.72 13.10 3.39
CA MET A 152 -4.50 12.37 3.80
C MET A 152 -3.21 13.18 3.54
N LEU A 153 -3.13 13.90 2.43
CA LEU A 153 -1.98 14.75 2.12
C LEU A 153 -1.91 15.97 3.04
N VAL A 154 -3.04 16.63 3.31
CA VAL A 154 -3.09 17.74 4.27
C VAL A 154 -2.65 17.25 5.65
N TYR A 155 -3.17 16.12 6.11
CA TYR A 155 -2.75 15.51 7.37
C TYR A 155 -1.25 15.20 7.40
N CYS A 156 -0.73 14.57 6.34
CA CYS A 156 0.68 14.23 6.21
C CYS A 156 1.58 15.48 6.21
N ILE A 157 1.23 16.52 5.45
CA ILE A 157 2.00 17.77 5.36
C ILE A 157 1.99 18.48 6.71
N THR A 158 0.82 18.60 7.34
CA THR A 158 0.70 19.21 8.67
C THR A 158 1.55 18.47 9.70
N LEU A 159 1.49 17.14 9.73
CA LEU A 159 2.30 16.33 10.65
C LEU A 159 3.81 16.50 10.38
N CYS A 160 4.22 16.51 9.11
CA CYS A 160 5.63 16.68 8.72
C CYS A 160 6.15 18.07 9.10
N VAL A 161 5.39 19.13 8.80
CA VAL A 161 5.76 20.51 9.14
C VAL A 161 5.84 20.69 10.65
N MET A 162 4.84 20.19 11.39
CA MET A 162 4.84 20.24 12.86
C MET A 162 6.02 19.48 13.46
N ALA A 163 6.33 18.28 12.95
CA ALA A 163 7.49 17.53 13.41
C ALA A 163 8.81 18.26 13.08
N ALA A 164 8.94 18.84 11.90
CA ALA A 164 10.13 19.56 11.46
C ALA A 164 10.36 20.88 12.20
N THR A 165 9.30 21.59 12.60
CA THR A 165 9.45 22.81 13.42
C THR A 165 9.85 22.47 14.85
N HIS A 166 9.31 21.40 15.43
CA HIS A 166 9.57 21.03 16.83
C HIS A 166 10.88 20.26 17.04
N VAL A 167 11.38 19.53 16.03
CA VAL A 167 12.64 18.77 16.17
C VAL A 167 13.83 19.67 16.49
N TYR A 168 13.79 20.93 16.04
CA TYR A 168 14.85 21.90 16.33
C TYR A 168 14.96 22.21 17.83
N PHE A 169 13.82 22.25 18.53
CA PHE A 169 13.76 22.55 19.97
C PHE A 169 13.81 21.29 20.85
N LEU A 170 13.28 20.18 20.35
CA LEU A 170 13.14 18.92 21.09
C LEU A 170 13.71 17.76 20.25
N PRO A 171 15.03 17.49 20.28
CA PRO A 171 15.62 16.41 19.49
C PRO A 171 15.10 15.01 19.89
N THR A 172 14.54 14.88 21.09
CA THR A 172 13.89 13.66 21.58
C THR A 172 12.48 13.43 21.02
N LEU A 173 11.92 14.40 20.27
CA LEU A 173 10.57 14.36 19.68
C LEU A 173 10.29 13.05 18.94
N TRP A 174 11.24 12.56 18.14
CA TRP A 174 11.08 11.34 17.34
C TRP A 174 10.82 10.07 18.15
N LYS A 175 11.19 10.06 19.44
CA LYS A 175 11.00 8.94 20.35
C LYS A 175 9.77 9.10 21.24
N MET A 176 9.18 10.30 21.26
CA MET A 176 8.00 10.62 22.07
C MET A 176 6.73 10.24 21.31
N PRO A 177 5.65 9.87 22.02
CA PRO A 177 4.36 9.64 21.40
C PRO A 177 3.72 10.97 20.97
N VAL A 178 2.98 10.99 19.85
CA VAL A 178 2.35 12.22 19.30
C VAL A 178 1.48 12.93 20.34
N THR A 179 0.80 12.20 21.21
CA THR A 179 -0.08 12.75 22.26
C THR A 179 0.66 13.29 23.49
N ALA A 180 1.93 12.94 23.70
CA ALA A 180 2.73 13.52 24.79
C ALA A 180 3.55 14.74 24.36
N VAL A 181 3.60 15.07 23.06
CA VAL A 181 4.30 16.25 22.58
C VAL A 181 3.46 17.48 22.93
N PRO A 182 4.03 18.48 23.63
CA PRO A 182 3.32 19.72 23.94
C PRO A 182 3.30 20.65 22.72
N TRP A 183 2.56 20.27 21.67
CA TRP A 183 2.55 20.99 20.38
C TRP A 183 2.25 22.49 20.48
N PHE A 184 1.48 22.90 21.48
CA PHE A 184 1.03 24.30 21.64
C PHE A 184 1.41 24.93 22.99
N ASN A 185 1.98 24.16 23.93
CA ASN A 185 2.26 24.60 25.31
C ASN A 185 3.77 24.65 25.61
N LEU A 186 4.55 25.27 24.71
CA LEU A 186 5.98 25.45 24.94
C LEU A 186 6.27 26.41 26.12
N THR A 187 5.36 27.33 26.43
CA THR A 187 5.58 28.39 27.41
C THR A 187 5.48 27.93 28.87
N ASP A 188 4.64 26.93 29.15
CA ASP A 188 4.36 26.49 30.53
C ASP A 188 5.22 25.30 30.99
N SER A 189 5.95 24.67 30.07
CA SER A 189 6.60 23.37 30.31
C SER A 189 8.13 23.43 30.36
N ILE A 190 8.74 24.61 30.38
CA ILE A 190 10.14 24.76 30.79
C ILE A 190 10.14 25.14 32.27
N PRO A 191 10.07 24.17 33.22
CA PRO A 191 10.63 24.45 34.53
C PRO A 191 12.11 24.70 34.27
N VAL A 192 12.49 25.97 34.24
CA VAL A 192 13.88 26.38 34.28
C VAL A 192 14.38 26.04 35.69
N SER A 193 14.50 24.74 35.98
CA SER A 193 15.30 24.25 37.09
C SER A 193 16.76 24.40 36.65
N PHE A 194 17.24 25.64 36.73
CA PHE A 194 18.67 25.87 36.84
C PHE A 194 19.20 24.97 37.97
N PRO A 195 20.27 24.21 37.73
CA PRO A 195 20.81 23.29 38.71
C PRO A 195 21.55 24.07 39.80
N SER A 196 20.81 24.63 40.75
CA SER A 196 21.36 24.89 42.08
C SER A 196 21.28 23.59 42.89
N ARG A 197 22.29 22.73 42.69
CA ARG A 197 22.74 21.77 43.71
C ARG A 197 23.02 22.53 45.01
N PRO A 198 22.70 22.00 46.20
CA PRO A 198 23.46 20.85 46.75
C PRO A 198 22.53 19.74 47.29
N LEU A 199 22.82 18.49 46.96
CA LEU A 199 23.51 17.50 47.80
C LEU A 199 22.76 17.16 49.11
N SER A 200 22.45 15.86 49.23
CA SER A 200 21.97 15.14 50.42
C SER A 200 20.47 15.15 50.68
N GLU A 201 19.77 14.13 50.19
CA GLU A 201 19.35 13.03 51.06
C GLU A 201 18.82 11.87 50.23
N ILE A 202 19.44 10.72 50.44
CA ILE A 202 19.08 9.42 49.89
C ILE A 202 17.79 9.01 50.59
N SER A 203 16.65 9.45 50.07
CA SER A 203 15.36 8.85 50.44
C SER A 203 14.95 7.91 49.31
N SER A 204 15.16 6.63 49.58
CA SER A 204 14.66 5.47 48.84
C SER A 204 13.12 5.55 48.77
N SER A 205 12.58 6.42 47.92
CA SER A 205 11.15 6.40 47.62
C SER A 205 10.91 5.24 46.68
N THR A 206 10.51 4.12 47.29
CA THR A 206 9.73 3.05 46.68
C THR A 206 8.70 3.70 45.77
N TRP A 207 8.97 3.73 44.47
CA TRP A 207 8.01 4.19 43.48
C TRP A 207 6.83 3.24 43.60
N ALA A 208 5.77 3.70 44.27
CA ALA A 208 4.50 3.00 44.36
C ALA A 208 4.05 2.76 42.93
N GLU A 209 4.26 1.52 42.49
CA GLU A 209 3.93 0.97 41.19
C GLU A 209 2.41 1.06 41.06
N SER A 210 1.92 2.21 40.58
CA SER A 210 0.49 2.48 40.41
C SER A 210 -0.12 1.39 39.52
N GLY A 211 -0.92 0.55 40.17
CA GLY A 211 -1.23 -0.83 39.78
C GLY A 211 -2.27 -1.02 38.68
N SER A 212 -2.23 -0.22 37.61
CA SER A 212 -3.06 -0.44 36.41
C SER A 212 -2.25 -0.67 35.13
N SER A 213 -0.95 -0.96 35.27
CA SER A 213 -0.12 -1.41 34.14
C SER A 213 -0.76 -2.65 33.52
N CYS A 214 -1.33 -2.47 32.33
CA CYS A 214 -2.04 -3.47 31.54
C CYS A 214 -1.43 -4.86 31.75
N LYS A 215 -2.20 -5.78 32.36
CA LYS A 215 -1.74 -7.13 32.75
C LYS A 215 -1.05 -7.87 31.59
N ILE A 216 -1.46 -7.57 30.36
CA ILE A 216 -0.86 -8.09 29.13
C ILE A 216 0.56 -7.57 28.92
N SER A 217 0.84 -6.27 29.15
CA SER A 217 2.20 -5.74 29.05
C SER A 217 3.13 -6.32 30.12
N LYS A 218 2.62 -6.55 31.34
CA LYS A 218 3.37 -7.21 32.41
C LYS A 218 3.64 -8.67 32.05
N TYR A 219 2.67 -9.37 31.48
CA TYR A 219 2.85 -10.74 30.99
C TYR A 219 3.87 -10.82 29.85
N ILE A 220 3.80 -9.92 28.86
CA ILE A 220 4.77 -9.88 27.75
C ILE A 220 6.17 -9.55 28.28
N ALA A 221 6.31 -8.55 29.15
CA ALA A 221 7.59 -8.19 29.76
C ALA A 221 8.16 -9.34 30.62
N ASP A 222 7.34 -9.97 31.46
CA ASP A 222 7.74 -11.13 32.28
C ASP A 222 8.12 -12.33 31.40
N THR A 223 7.42 -12.52 30.28
CA THR A 223 7.74 -13.58 29.30
C THR A 223 9.09 -13.30 28.61
N TRP A 224 9.36 -12.06 28.19
CA TRP A 224 10.65 -11.68 27.61
C TRP A 224 11.78 -11.75 28.63
N GLU A 225 11.56 -11.35 29.89
CA GLU A 225 12.54 -11.48 30.96
C GLU A 225 12.85 -12.96 31.26
N ARG A 226 11.84 -13.84 31.27
CA ARG A 226 12.04 -15.29 31.40
C ARG A 226 12.84 -15.86 30.24
N LEU A 227 12.56 -15.43 29.01
CA LEU A 227 13.34 -15.82 27.83
C LEU A 227 14.81 -15.37 27.97
N HIS A 228 15.05 -14.13 28.38
CA HIS A 228 16.41 -13.63 28.63
C HIS A 228 17.11 -14.33 29.80
N ARG A 229 16.40 -14.77 30.85
CA ARG A 229 17.00 -15.57 31.94
C ARG A 229 17.34 -17.00 31.51
N VAL A 230 16.58 -17.58 30.59
CA VAL A 230 16.89 -18.90 30.03
C VAL A 230 18.10 -18.81 29.11
N GLU A 231 18.24 -17.72 28.35
CA GLU A 231 19.40 -17.43 27.51
C GLU A 231 20.64 -17.00 28.32
N GLY A 232 20.42 -16.32 29.46
CA GLY A 232 21.44 -15.71 30.31
C GLY A 232 21.92 -16.56 31.48
N ARG A 233 21.89 -17.90 31.40
CA ARG A 233 22.78 -18.68 32.27
C ARG A 233 24.21 -18.34 31.88
N ASP A 234 24.85 -17.54 32.73
CA ASP A 234 26.24 -17.16 32.68
C ASP A 234 27.13 -18.36 32.34
N ILE A 235 27.51 -18.48 31.07
CA ILE A 235 28.76 -19.12 30.70
C ILE A 235 29.80 -18.05 30.92
N GLU A 236 30.46 -18.14 32.07
CA GLU A 236 31.59 -17.31 32.51
C GLU A 236 32.56 -17.04 31.32
N PRO A 237 32.70 -15.78 30.87
CA PRO A 237 33.50 -15.45 29.70
C PRO A 237 34.98 -15.32 30.08
N THR A 238 35.60 -16.40 30.57
CA THR A 238 37.01 -16.40 30.98
C THR A 238 37.90 -17.27 30.10
N LYS A 239 37.45 -17.70 28.92
CA LYS A 239 38.32 -18.32 27.91
C LYS A 239 37.91 -17.94 26.49
N PRO A 240 38.85 -17.53 25.62
CA PRO A 240 38.56 -17.28 24.21
C PRO A 240 38.00 -18.56 23.59
N ILE A 241 36.87 -18.41 22.87
CA ILE A 241 36.20 -19.49 22.15
C ILE A 241 37.11 -19.94 21.01
N LEU A 242 38.00 -20.88 21.31
CA LEU A 242 38.55 -21.79 20.33
C LEU A 242 37.43 -22.78 20.00
N PHE A 243 36.85 -22.67 18.82
CA PHE A 243 35.91 -23.65 18.29
C PHE A 243 36.60 -25.02 18.25
N SER A 244 36.42 -25.83 19.29
CA SER A 244 36.80 -27.23 19.26
C SER A 244 35.87 -27.94 18.29
N ARG A 245 36.44 -28.36 17.15
CA ARG A 245 35.78 -28.99 16.02
C ARG A 245 35.30 -30.42 16.30
N SER A 246 34.96 -30.75 17.54
CA SER A 246 34.78 -32.15 17.97
C SER A 246 33.90 -32.26 19.20
N CYS A 247 32.64 -31.86 19.08
CA CYS A 247 31.58 -32.36 19.96
C CYS A 247 30.46 -32.91 19.06
N PRO A 248 30.24 -34.23 19.00
CA PRO A 248 29.07 -34.78 18.34
C PRO A 248 27.83 -34.35 19.12
N SER A 249 26.97 -33.53 18.50
CA SER A 249 25.67 -33.16 19.06
C SER A 249 24.82 -34.43 19.18
N ILE A 250 24.72 -34.99 20.39
CA ILE A 250 23.77 -36.06 20.69
C ILE A 250 22.40 -35.39 20.83
N ASP A 251 21.78 -35.11 19.70
CA ASP A 251 20.39 -34.67 19.63
C ASP A 251 19.50 -35.92 19.59
N SER A 252 19.23 -36.49 20.77
CA SER A 252 18.57 -37.81 20.90
C SER A 252 17.08 -37.78 20.57
N THR A 253 16.47 -36.60 20.46
CA THR A 253 15.04 -36.39 20.20
C THR A 253 14.68 -36.32 18.72
N ARG A 254 15.67 -36.38 17.81
CA ARG A 254 15.41 -36.35 16.37
C ARG A 254 14.88 -37.70 15.86
N PRO A 255 13.73 -37.74 15.15
CA PRO A 255 13.18 -38.99 14.61
C PRO A 255 14.13 -39.63 13.59
N ALA A 256 14.10 -40.97 13.48
CA ALA A 256 15.09 -41.75 12.74
C ALA A 256 15.26 -41.34 11.26
N TRP A 257 14.18 -40.94 10.58
CA TRP A 257 14.21 -40.47 9.19
C TRP A 257 15.02 -39.18 9.01
N ALA A 258 15.10 -38.32 10.03
CA ALA A 258 15.85 -37.06 9.97
C ALA A 258 17.36 -37.26 10.14
N LYS A 259 17.79 -38.33 10.85
CA LYS A 259 19.22 -38.68 11.01
C LYS A 259 19.83 -39.18 9.70
N GLN A 260 19.03 -39.79 8.83
CA GLN A 260 19.50 -40.38 7.58
C GLN A 260 19.75 -39.32 6.48
N LEU A 261 19.04 -38.19 6.50
CA LEU A 261 19.27 -37.10 5.55
C LEU A 261 20.53 -36.29 5.85
N GLU A 262 20.95 -36.19 7.12
CA GLU A 262 22.07 -35.33 7.53
C GLU A 262 23.44 -35.81 7.02
N LEU A 263 23.57 -37.11 6.76
CA LEU A 263 24.77 -37.70 6.15
C LEU A 263 24.85 -37.46 4.62
N GLN A 264 23.74 -37.17 3.95
CA GLN A 264 23.70 -37.02 2.48
C GLN A 264 23.32 -35.63 1.98
N THR A 265 22.78 -34.74 2.82
CA THR A 265 22.31 -33.42 2.39
C THR A 265 22.85 -32.32 3.29
N ARG A 266 24.03 -31.81 2.93
CA ARG A 266 24.51 -30.53 3.44
C ARG A 266 23.62 -29.43 2.87
N ARG A 267 22.58 -29.04 3.63
CA ARG A 267 21.65 -27.96 3.27
C ARG A 267 22.44 -26.69 2.94
N GLY A 268 22.32 -26.19 1.71
CA GLY A 268 22.62 -24.80 1.39
C GLY A 268 23.77 -24.51 0.44
N VAL A 269 24.22 -25.44 -0.41
CA VAL A 269 24.99 -25.06 -1.61
C VAL A 269 24.59 -25.95 -2.78
N ASP A 270 23.52 -25.56 -3.47
CA ASP A 270 23.18 -26.16 -4.76
C ASP A 270 24.25 -25.74 -5.78
N GLN A 271 24.86 -26.72 -6.47
CA GLN A 271 25.69 -26.47 -7.64
C GLN A 271 24.80 -25.79 -8.69
N PRO A 272 25.10 -24.57 -9.17
CA PRO A 272 26.43 -24.16 -9.64
C PRO A 272 27.15 -23.09 -8.79
N PHE A 273 26.70 -22.76 -7.58
CA PHE A 273 27.23 -21.61 -6.82
C PHE A 273 28.52 -21.86 -6.02
N LEU A 274 29.27 -22.93 -6.34
CA LEU A 274 30.62 -23.13 -5.78
C LEU A 274 31.59 -22.11 -6.39
N THR A 275 31.62 -20.91 -5.80
CA THR A 275 32.61 -19.89 -6.15
C THR A 275 33.98 -20.41 -5.71
N GLN A 276 34.81 -20.75 -6.70
CA GLN A 276 36.20 -21.14 -6.52
C GLN A 276 36.92 -19.95 -5.85
N ARG A 277 37.31 -20.10 -4.57
CA ARG A 277 38.14 -19.11 -3.87
C ARG A 277 39.51 -19.09 -4.54
N VAL A 278 39.71 -18.16 -5.46
CA VAL A 278 41.03 -17.82 -6.00
C VAL A 278 41.75 -17.00 -4.95
N LEU A 279 42.88 -17.51 -4.43
CA LEU A 279 43.74 -16.77 -3.52
C LEU A 279 44.29 -15.50 -4.23
N PRO A 280 44.40 -14.37 -3.52
CA PRO A 280 44.89 -13.13 -4.12
C PRO A 280 46.38 -13.25 -4.45
N SER A 281 46.70 -13.41 -5.73
CA SER A 281 48.05 -13.18 -6.25
C SER A 281 48.23 -11.68 -6.45
N SER A 282 49.21 -11.12 -5.74
CA SER A 282 49.71 -9.76 -5.85
C SER A 282 50.17 -9.47 -7.29
N SER A 283 49.31 -8.85 -8.09
CA SER A 283 49.74 -8.15 -9.32
C SER A 283 48.84 -6.96 -9.63
N SER A 284 49.51 -5.90 -10.10
CA SER A 284 49.06 -4.51 -10.31
C SER A 284 47.72 -4.35 -11.06
N PRO A 285 46.89 -3.32 -10.73
CA PRO A 285 45.59 -3.13 -11.35
C PRO A 285 45.72 -2.69 -12.82
N LYS A 286 45.35 -3.59 -13.74
CA LYS A 286 45.14 -3.25 -15.15
C LYS A 286 43.69 -2.77 -15.32
N VAL A 287 43.56 -1.56 -15.85
CA VAL A 287 42.29 -0.88 -16.16
C VAL A 287 41.37 -1.80 -16.98
N PRO A 288 40.09 -1.97 -16.61
CA PRO A 288 39.18 -2.85 -17.33
C PRO A 288 38.82 -2.26 -18.70
N LEU A 289 38.91 -3.08 -19.74
CA LEU A 289 38.47 -2.71 -21.09
C LEU A 289 36.93 -2.55 -21.15
N PRO A 290 36.42 -1.64 -22.00
CA PRO A 290 34.99 -1.43 -22.18
C PRO A 290 34.31 -2.68 -22.79
N PRO A 291 33.03 -2.91 -22.45
CA PRO A 291 32.30 -4.09 -22.90
C PRO A 291 32.10 -4.10 -24.42
N PRO A 292 32.15 -5.29 -25.06
CA PRO A 292 31.97 -5.41 -26.50
C PRO A 292 30.53 -5.03 -26.91
N LYS A 293 30.42 -4.22 -27.97
CA LYS A 293 29.13 -3.87 -28.58
C LYS A 293 28.40 -5.13 -29.03
N ALA A 294 27.22 -5.36 -28.46
CA ALA A 294 26.33 -6.44 -28.84
C ALA A 294 25.91 -6.29 -30.31
N ARG A 295 26.26 -7.28 -31.14
CA ARG A 295 25.80 -7.39 -32.52
C ARG A 295 24.43 -8.09 -32.50
N ALA A 296 23.42 -7.48 -33.13
CA ALA A 296 22.08 -8.06 -33.23
C ALA A 296 22.16 -9.42 -33.92
N ARG A 297 21.65 -10.46 -33.24
CA ARG A 297 21.57 -11.82 -33.75
C ARG A 297 20.27 -11.97 -34.52
N GLU A 298 20.34 -12.17 -35.83
CA GLU A 298 19.20 -12.60 -36.64
C GLU A 298 18.73 -13.97 -36.14
N VAL A 299 17.46 -14.03 -35.72
CA VAL A 299 16.81 -15.26 -35.27
C VAL A 299 16.17 -15.92 -36.49
N SER A 300 16.75 -17.01 -36.95
CA SER A 300 16.11 -17.95 -37.88
C SER A 300 14.96 -18.66 -37.15
N GLY A 301 13.73 -18.48 -37.64
CA GLY A 301 12.54 -19.08 -37.06
C GLY A 301 12.40 -20.57 -37.41
N PRO A 302 11.85 -21.40 -36.48
CA PRO A 302 11.53 -22.78 -36.77
C PRO A 302 10.12 -22.93 -37.36
N ASN A 303 10.07 -23.69 -38.44
CA ASN A 303 8.91 -24.17 -39.17
C ASN A 303 7.95 -25.00 -38.30
N ASN A 304 6.68 -24.97 -38.72
CA ASN A 304 5.62 -25.98 -38.56
C ASN A 304 4.83 -26.01 -37.25
N PHE A 305 3.67 -25.34 -37.26
CA PHE A 305 2.48 -25.83 -36.56
C PHE A 305 1.28 -25.85 -37.53
N LYS A 306 0.85 -27.06 -37.89
CA LYS A 306 -0.42 -27.34 -38.56
C LYS A 306 -1.53 -27.21 -37.53
N TYR A 307 -2.42 -26.24 -37.66
CA TYR A 307 -3.71 -26.24 -36.98
C TYR A 307 -4.80 -26.64 -37.96
N ALA A 308 -5.53 -27.68 -37.56
CA ALA A 308 -6.71 -28.18 -38.23
C ALA A 308 -7.83 -27.12 -38.19
N GLU A 309 -8.32 -26.79 -39.37
CA GLU A 309 -9.40 -25.85 -39.61
C GLU A 309 -10.72 -26.62 -39.51
N THR A 310 -11.42 -26.47 -38.38
CA THR A 310 -12.78 -26.98 -38.23
C THR A 310 -13.74 -25.92 -38.78
N SER A 311 -14.18 -26.20 -40.01
CA SER A 311 -15.28 -25.56 -40.73
C SER A 311 -16.53 -25.40 -39.87
N MET A 312 -17.03 -24.16 -39.75
CA MET A 312 -18.47 -23.94 -39.60
C MET A 312 -18.92 -22.81 -40.53
N ASP A 313 -19.25 -23.19 -41.75
CA ASP A 313 -20.06 -22.42 -42.68
C ASP A 313 -21.48 -22.24 -42.12
N SER A 314 -22.02 -21.02 -42.17
CA SER A 314 -23.28 -20.79 -42.88
C SER A 314 -23.56 -19.29 -43.04
N GLN A 315 -23.78 -18.90 -44.31
CA GLN A 315 -24.83 -18.00 -44.82
C GLN A 315 -25.06 -16.63 -44.16
N LEU A 316 -25.35 -15.53 -44.82
CA LEU A 316 -25.56 -15.05 -46.18
C LEU A 316 -25.54 -13.51 -45.93
N ASP A 317 -24.84 -12.66 -46.66
CA ASP A 317 -25.53 -11.95 -47.73
C ASP A 317 -24.58 -11.18 -48.64
N LYS A 318 -24.96 -11.24 -49.91
CA LYS A 318 -24.38 -10.62 -51.09
C LYS A 318 -24.28 -9.11 -50.92
N ASN A 319 -23.08 -8.56 -51.12
CA ASN A 319 -22.93 -7.42 -52.02
C ASN A 319 -21.60 -7.50 -52.77
N LYS A 320 -21.72 -7.73 -54.08
CA LYS A 320 -20.62 -7.81 -55.04
C LYS A 320 -20.03 -6.41 -55.23
N SER A 321 -18.77 -6.23 -54.84
CA SER A 321 -17.87 -5.27 -55.48
C SER A 321 -16.61 -6.02 -55.86
N TYR A 322 -16.43 -6.21 -57.17
CA TYR A 322 -15.24 -6.79 -57.76
C TYR A 322 -14.09 -5.80 -57.60
N SER A 323 -13.22 -6.03 -56.62
CA SER A 323 -11.89 -5.46 -56.61
C SER A 323 -10.89 -6.61 -56.68
N THR A 324 -10.17 -6.67 -57.79
CA THR A 324 -9.11 -7.62 -58.10
C THR A 324 -8.06 -7.60 -56.98
N PHE A 325 -8.06 -8.63 -56.12
CA PHE A 325 -7.05 -8.81 -55.08
C PHE A 325 -5.88 -9.62 -55.63
N THR A 326 -4.75 -8.96 -55.83
CA THR A 326 -3.42 -9.61 -55.81
C THR A 326 -3.19 -10.27 -54.45
N PRO A 327 -2.53 -11.44 -54.39
CA PRO A 327 -2.31 -12.18 -53.14
C PRO A 327 -1.36 -11.40 -52.22
N ARG A 328 -1.93 -10.79 -51.17
CA ARG A 328 -1.18 -10.13 -50.10
C ARG A 328 -0.62 -11.18 -49.15
N THR A 329 0.71 -11.26 -49.09
CA THR A 329 1.47 -11.92 -48.02
C THR A 329 1.01 -11.42 -46.64
N PRO A 330 0.85 -12.31 -45.64
CA PRO A 330 0.42 -11.94 -44.30
C PRO A 330 1.52 -11.13 -43.62
N THR A 331 1.32 -9.81 -43.54
CA THR A 331 2.19 -8.91 -42.79
C THR A 331 1.89 -9.03 -41.29
N ILE A 332 2.95 -9.22 -40.50
CA ILE A 332 2.97 -9.32 -39.02
C ILE A 332 2.42 -8.08 -38.29
N PHE A 333 2.08 -7.02 -39.00
CA PHE A 333 1.59 -5.78 -38.43
C PHE A 333 0.05 -5.75 -38.35
N PRO A 334 -0.53 -5.25 -37.24
CA PRO A 334 -1.98 -5.10 -37.12
C PRO A 334 -2.53 -4.25 -38.26
N LYS A 335 -3.68 -4.66 -38.83
CA LYS A 335 -4.35 -4.05 -40.00
C LYS A 335 -4.71 -2.55 -39.89
N ARG A 336 -4.33 -1.87 -38.81
CA ARG A 336 -4.64 -0.46 -38.53
C ARG A 336 -3.42 0.33 -38.07
N ILE A 337 -2.27 0.16 -38.72
CA ILE A 337 -1.21 1.17 -38.61
C ILE A 337 -1.64 2.30 -39.56
N ALA A 338 -1.92 3.48 -38.98
CA ALA A 338 -2.17 4.68 -39.76
C ALA A 338 -0.95 4.93 -40.66
N ASP A 339 -1.19 5.08 -41.94
CA ASP A 339 -0.16 5.38 -42.93
C ASP A 339 0.54 6.70 -42.53
N PRO A 340 1.84 6.67 -42.15
CA PRO A 340 2.55 7.84 -41.64
C PRO A 340 2.74 8.92 -42.72
N ASP A 341 2.55 8.57 -43.99
CA ASP A 341 2.69 9.50 -45.12
C ASP A 341 1.36 10.18 -45.48
N LEU A 342 0.25 9.83 -44.81
CA LEU A 342 -1.00 10.57 -44.95
C LEU A 342 -0.91 11.90 -44.18
N PRO A 343 -1.37 13.01 -44.78
CA PRO A 343 -1.40 14.29 -44.09
C PRO A 343 -2.25 14.17 -42.83
N ILE A 344 -1.70 14.63 -41.69
CA ILE A 344 -2.38 14.66 -40.40
C ILE A 344 -3.76 15.29 -40.61
N PRO A 345 -4.87 14.58 -40.32
CA PRO A 345 -6.20 15.13 -40.52
C PRO A 345 -6.31 16.39 -39.68
N ARG A 346 -6.55 17.53 -40.36
CA ARG A 346 -6.65 18.83 -39.69
C ARG A 346 -7.72 18.72 -38.60
N PRO A 347 -7.46 19.21 -37.37
CA PRO A 347 -8.47 19.25 -36.33
C PRO A 347 -9.71 19.92 -36.91
N ARG A 348 -10.89 19.34 -36.68
CA ARG A 348 -12.15 19.98 -37.07
C ARG A 348 -12.13 21.38 -36.47
N LEU A 349 -12.06 22.40 -37.34
CA LEU A 349 -12.20 23.79 -36.93
C LEU A 349 -13.45 23.85 -36.05
N SER A 350 -13.29 24.33 -34.83
CA SER A 350 -14.38 24.58 -33.90
C SER A 350 -15.37 25.51 -34.59
N GLN A 351 -16.44 24.94 -35.16
CA GLN A 351 -17.54 25.71 -35.68
C GLN A 351 -18.20 26.36 -34.47
N TRP A 352 -18.21 27.70 -34.45
CA TRP A 352 -18.96 28.46 -33.46
C TRP A 352 -20.42 28.05 -33.57
N ILE A 353 -20.94 27.39 -32.53
CA ILE A 353 -22.37 27.12 -32.38
C ILE A 353 -22.96 28.42 -31.85
N PRO A 354 -23.84 29.11 -32.61
CA PRO A 354 -24.59 30.24 -32.09
C PRO A 354 -25.42 29.76 -30.90
N ALA A 355 -25.33 30.46 -29.78
CA ALA A 355 -26.24 30.28 -28.66
C ALA A 355 -27.59 30.90 -29.01
N ASP A 356 -28.26 30.35 -30.02
CA ASP A 356 -29.65 30.74 -30.27
C ASP A 356 -30.51 30.22 -29.12
N PRO A 357 -31.34 31.07 -28.50
CA PRO A 357 -32.29 30.65 -27.49
C PRO A 357 -33.34 29.77 -28.19
N ALA A 358 -33.14 28.46 -28.12
CA ALA A 358 -34.14 27.50 -28.55
C ALA A 358 -35.42 27.72 -27.72
N ASN A 359 -36.43 28.20 -28.42
CA ASN A 359 -37.84 28.19 -28.10
C ASN A 359 -38.21 27.05 -27.12
N VAL A 360 -38.56 27.46 -25.90
CA VAL A 360 -39.40 26.69 -24.98
C VAL A 360 -40.80 26.71 -25.59
N ALA A 361 -41.07 25.79 -26.51
CA ALA A 361 -42.40 25.56 -27.04
C ALA A 361 -42.75 24.09 -26.85
N ASP A 362 -43.70 23.87 -25.94
CA ASP A 362 -44.71 22.81 -25.94
C ASP A 362 -44.26 21.36 -26.10
N LEU A 363 -43.94 20.76 -24.95
CA LEU A 363 -44.05 19.31 -24.72
C LEU A 363 -45.06 19.07 -23.58
N HIS A 364 -46.30 19.50 -23.81
CA HIS A 364 -47.48 19.08 -23.05
C HIS A 364 -48.63 18.79 -24.01
N ALA A 365 -48.49 17.73 -24.81
CA ALA A 365 -49.63 17.02 -25.39
C ALA A 365 -49.20 15.58 -25.72
N GLU A 366 -49.98 14.63 -25.23
CA GLU A 366 -49.93 13.19 -25.47
C GLU A 366 -48.89 12.36 -24.69
N LEU A 367 -49.22 12.04 -23.44
CA LEU A 367 -49.51 10.66 -22.99
C LEU A 367 -50.04 10.62 -21.56
#